data_AF-A0A960KDL2-F1
#
_entry.id   AF-A0A960KDL2-F1
#
_cell.length_a   1.000
_cell.length_b   1.000
_cell.length_c   1.000
_cell.angle_alpha   90.00
_cell.angle_beta   90.00
_cell.angle_gamma   90.00
#
_symmetry.space_group_name_H-M   'P 1'
#
loop_
_entity.id
_entity.type
_entity.pdbx_description
1 polymer ?
#
loop_
_entity_poly.entity_id
_entity_poly.type
_entity_poly.pdbx_seq_one_letter_code
_entity_poly.pdbx_strand_id
1 'polypeptide(L)'
;MYLVDLVTAIWALVCLWIHTVLGHHRVHLPVQHSDAARFSRATMWVCWHVTTWVLALVCATLIAASMGHPLRLWFLGWVFALALPFSILFMVTGVRVYGSWRVMPQLYLLGPIAVGTAVATQANWVTDHGPALIFSMTLVSLALLHGSWALGSAWPAKNRAALSDLVVGQPAGSRFPSTAATFFVAFALLAMASVPWIQKELWGWAPTMMVGIGILFAVRGVLGFFEAWIRPSTRRVPYGKYNRLLYSPLCLVLALLSIAIGRGL
;
A
#
# COMPACT_ATOMS: atom_id res chain seq x y z
N MET A 1 -11.06 2.91 -28.96
CA MET A 1 -10.89 3.30 -27.54
C MET A 1 -9.66 2.67 -26.86
N TYR A 2 -9.04 1.61 -27.40
CA TYR A 2 -7.91 0.89 -26.78
C TYR A 2 -6.50 1.41 -27.12
N LEU A 3 -6.39 2.47 -27.94
CA LEU A 3 -5.08 2.99 -28.36
C LEU A 3 -4.26 3.53 -27.17
N VAL A 4 -4.90 4.25 -26.25
CA VAL A 4 -4.23 4.77 -25.03
C VAL A 4 -3.76 3.61 -24.15
N ASP A 5 -4.58 2.57 -23.98
CA ASP A 5 -4.23 1.39 -23.20
C ASP A 5 -3.01 0.68 -23.79
N LEU A 6 -3.01 0.49 -25.11
CA LEU A 6 -1.92 -0.16 -25.84
C LEU A 6 -0.62 0.65 -25.71
N VAL A 7 -0.67 1.97 -25.91
CA VAL A 7 0.49 2.85 -25.73
C VAL A 7 1.01 2.79 -24.29
N THR A 8 0.10 2.79 -23.31
CA THR A 8 0.45 2.68 -21.89
C THR A 8 1.06 1.33 -21.56
N ALA A 9 0.54 0.24 -22.13
CA ALA A 9 1.07 -1.12 -21.99
C ALA A 9 2.48 -1.25 -22.58
N ILE A 10 2.71 -0.69 -23.79
CA ILE A 10 4.03 -0.65 -24.42
C ILE A 10 5.01 0.12 -23.54
N TRP A 11 4.61 1.28 -23.01
CA TRP A 11 5.46 2.06 -22.11
C TRP A 11 5.79 1.30 -20.81
N ALA A 12 4.82 0.59 -20.23
CA ALA A 12 5.07 -0.25 -19.06
C ALA A 12 6.06 -1.38 -19.35
N LEU A 13 5.99 -2.01 -20.53
CA LEU A 13 6.97 -3.01 -20.97
C LEU A 13 8.37 -2.42 -21.12
N VAL A 14 8.48 -1.20 -21.68
CA VAL A 14 9.74 -0.46 -21.73
C VAL A 14 10.28 -0.20 -20.32
N CYS A 15 9.43 0.21 -19.37
CA CYS A 15 9.81 0.41 -17.97
C CYS A 15 10.31 -0.89 -17.32
N LEU A 16 9.59 -2.00 -17.53
CA LEU A 16 9.99 -3.32 -17.05
C LEU A 16 11.35 -3.72 -17.62
N TRP A 17 11.58 -3.53 -18.92
CA TRP A 17 12.86 -3.83 -19.56
C TRP A 17 13.99 -2.94 -19.03
N ILE A 18 13.78 -1.62 -18.90
CA ILE A 18 14.77 -0.69 -18.33
C ILE A 18 15.11 -1.12 -16.90
N HIS A 19 14.11 -1.46 -16.08
CA HIS A 19 14.34 -1.94 -14.73
C HIS A 19 15.14 -3.25 -14.76
N THR A 20 14.65 -4.30 -15.42
CA THR A 20 15.28 -5.63 -15.36
C THR A 20 16.66 -5.70 -16.02
N VAL A 21 16.90 -4.96 -17.10
CA VAL A 21 18.17 -4.99 -17.83
C VAL A 21 19.10 -3.88 -17.34
N LEU A 22 18.73 -2.61 -17.58
CA LEU A 22 19.64 -1.50 -17.28
C LEU A 22 19.81 -1.30 -15.77
N GLY A 23 18.72 -1.34 -15.00
CA GLY A 23 18.81 -1.17 -13.57
C GLY A 23 19.54 -2.34 -12.89
N HIS A 24 19.44 -3.56 -13.42
CA HIS A 24 20.18 -4.70 -12.87
C HIS A 24 21.69 -4.46 -12.98
N HIS A 25 22.16 -4.09 -14.17
CA HIS A 25 23.58 -3.86 -14.42
C HIS A 25 24.12 -2.57 -13.78
N ARG A 26 23.32 -1.49 -13.77
CA ARG A 26 23.79 -0.17 -13.32
C ARG A 26 23.53 0.14 -11.85
N VAL A 27 22.57 -0.54 -11.22
CA VAL A 27 22.16 -0.23 -9.84
C VAL A 27 22.27 -1.47 -8.97
N HIS A 28 21.60 -2.56 -9.34
CA HIS A 28 21.50 -3.72 -8.47
C HIS A 28 22.84 -4.42 -8.25
N LEU A 29 23.51 -4.85 -9.34
CA LEU A 29 24.79 -5.55 -9.26
C LEU A 29 25.89 -4.73 -8.56
N PRO A 30 26.09 -3.43 -8.86
CA PRO A 30 27.06 -2.61 -8.14
C PRO A 30 26.78 -2.55 -6.63
N VAL A 31 25.52 -2.44 -6.21
CA VAL A 31 25.18 -2.46 -4.78
C VAL A 31 25.46 -3.83 -4.16
N GLN A 32 25.19 -4.94 -4.86
CA GLN A 32 25.48 -6.28 -4.36
C GLN A 32 26.99 -6.55 -4.22
N HIS A 33 27.82 -5.94 -5.07
CA HIS A 33 29.28 -6.08 -5.01
C HIS A 33 29.97 -4.99 -4.18
N SER A 34 29.22 -4.03 -3.64
CA SER A 34 29.76 -2.96 -2.79
C SER A 34 30.02 -3.43 -1.36
N ASP A 35 30.83 -2.65 -0.65
CA ASP A 35 31.10 -2.80 0.79
C ASP A 35 29.92 -2.42 1.70
N ALA A 36 28.72 -2.21 1.13
CA ALA A 36 27.52 -1.93 1.89
C ALA A 36 27.25 -3.01 2.95
N ALA A 37 26.58 -2.64 4.05
CA ALA A 37 26.22 -3.61 5.07
C ALA A 37 25.40 -4.78 4.49
N ARG A 38 25.61 -6.00 5.00
CA ARG A 38 24.91 -7.22 4.54
C ARG A 38 23.39 -7.05 4.53
N PHE A 39 22.85 -6.38 5.55
CA PHE A 39 21.42 -6.07 5.63
C PHE A 39 20.96 -5.19 4.46
N SER A 40 21.66 -4.11 4.15
CA SER A 40 21.32 -3.20 3.05
C SER A 40 21.35 -3.90 1.69
N ARG A 41 22.33 -4.78 1.46
CA ARG A 41 22.39 -5.59 0.23
C ARG A 41 21.20 -6.55 0.12
N ALA A 42 20.87 -7.25 1.20
CA ALA A 42 19.71 -8.15 1.24
C ALA A 42 18.39 -7.39 1.05
N THR A 43 18.21 -6.23 1.69
CA THR A 43 17.05 -5.36 1.47
C THR A 43 16.96 -4.91 0.02
N MET A 44 18.05 -4.43 -0.57
CA MET A 44 18.09 -4.03 -1.97
C MET A 44 17.74 -5.20 -2.90
N TRP A 45 18.19 -6.42 -2.59
CA TRP A 45 17.85 -7.62 -3.35
C TRP A 45 16.36 -7.95 -3.30
N VAL A 46 15.73 -7.89 -2.13
CA VAL A 46 14.28 -8.10 -2.01
C VAL A 46 13.52 -6.99 -2.73
N CYS A 47 13.86 -5.72 -2.49
CA CYS A 47 13.22 -4.57 -3.13
C CYS A 47 13.31 -4.63 -4.65
N TRP A 48 14.44 -5.09 -5.18
CA TRP A 48 14.66 -5.30 -6.61
C TRP A 48 13.63 -6.26 -7.20
N HIS A 49 13.54 -7.48 -6.65
CA HIS A 49 12.65 -8.52 -7.14
C HIS A 49 11.18 -8.15 -6.98
N VAL A 50 10.81 -7.58 -5.83
CA VAL A 50 9.44 -7.11 -5.59
C VAL A 50 9.04 -6.07 -6.64
N THR A 51 9.91 -5.09 -6.92
CA THR A 51 9.65 -4.07 -7.94
C THR A 51 9.51 -4.70 -9.32
N THR A 52 10.36 -5.67 -9.68
CA THR A 52 10.25 -6.41 -10.94
C THR A 52 8.90 -7.12 -11.08
N TRP A 53 8.46 -7.83 -10.05
CA TRP A 53 7.18 -8.54 -10.06
C TRP A 53 5.99 -7.58 -10.15
N VAL A 54 6.04 -6.45 -9.44
CA VAL A 54 5.01 -5.42 -9.53
C VAL A 54 4.93 -4.84 -10.94
N LEU A 55 6.07 -4.50 -11.56
CA LEU A 55 6.12 -4.00 -12.93
C LEU A 55 5.62 -5.04 -13.95
N ALA A 56 5.97 -6.32 -13.78
CA ALA A 56 5.47 -7.40 -14.61
C ALA A 56 3.94 -7.54 -14.51
N LEU A 57 3.39 -7.45 -13.29
CA LEU A 57 1.93 -7.48 -13.08
C LEU A 57 1.24 -6.24 -13.68
N VAL A 58 1.84 -5.06 -13.57
CA VAL A 58 1.37 -3.84 -14.26
C VAL A 58 1.36 -4.03 -15.78
N CYS A 59 2.40 -4.63 -16.36
CA CYS A 59 2.43 -4.92 -17.79
C CYS A 59 1.30 -5.88 -18.18
N ALA A 60 1.17 -7.00 -17.47
CA ALA A 60 0.15 -8.02 -17.75
C ALA A 60 -1.27 -7.45 -17.67
N THR A 61 -1.55 -6.63 -16.65
CA THR A 61 -2.86 -5.98 -16.47
C THR A 61 -3.16 -4.95 -17.56
N LEU A 62 -2.18 -4.15 -17.99
CA LEU A 62 -2.36 -3.19 -19.09
C LEU A 62 -2.53 -3.88 -20.45
N ILE A 63 -1.80 -4.96 -20.70
CA ILE A 63 -1.98 -5.77 -21.92
C ILE A 63 -3.39 -6.34 -21.94
N ALA A 64 -3.84 -6.98 -20.86
CA ALA A 64 -5.19 -7.52 -20.77
C ALA A 64 -6.26 -6.41 -20.95
N ALA A 65 -6.07 -5.24 -20.35
CA ALA A 65 -6.94 -4.08 -20.54
C ALA A 65 -7.01 -3.64 -22.02
N SER A 66 -5.86 -3.60 -22.71
CA SER A 66 -5.77 -3.24 -24.13
C SER A 66 -6.44 -4.26 -25.07
N MET A 67 -6.54 -5.52 -24.63
CA MET A 67 -7.24 -6.60 -25.35
C MET A 67 -8.76 -6.61 -25.08
N GLY A 68 -9.29 -5.59 -24.40
CA GLY A 68 -10.73 -5.49 -24.14
C GLY A 68 -11.24 -6.41 -23.04
N HIS A 69 -10.39 -6.80 -22.10
CA HIS A 69 -10.78 -7.65 -20.97
C HIS A 69 -11.95 -7.03 -20.17
N PRO A 70 -12.95 -7.81 -19.69
CA PRO A 70 -14.12 -7.28 -19.00
C PRO A 70 -13.79 -6.47 -17.73
N LEU A 71 -12.66 -6.77 -17.08
CA LEU A 71 -12.14 -6.03 -15.92
C LEU A 71 -11.24 -4.83 -16.30
N ARG A 72 -11.31 -4.33 -17.54
CA ARG A 72 -10.42 -3.28 -18.04
C ARG A 72 -10.31 -2.06 -17.10
N LEU A 73 -11.44 -1.47 -16.69
CA LEU A 73 -11.42 -0.26 -15.86
C LEU A 73 -10.77 -0.51 -14.49
N TRP A 74 -11.00 -1.69 -13.92
CA TRP A 74 -10.36 -2.13 -12.68
C TRP A 74 -8.86 -2.28 -12.81
N PHE A 75 -8.39 -2.89 -13.91
CA PHE A 75 -6.97 -3.01 -14.18
C PHE A 75 -6.30 -1.65 -14.30
N LEU A 76 -6.89 -0.74 -15.08
CA LEU A 76 -6.35 0.61 -15.25
C LEU A 76 -6.35 1.39 -13.92
N GLY A 77 -7.41 1.26 -13.13
CA GLY A 77 -7.51 1.84 -11.79
C GLY A 77 -6.46 1.35 -10.81
N TRP A 78 -6.27 0.03 -10.74
CA TRP A 78 -5.26 -0.57 -9.90
C TRP A 78 -3.84 -0.12 -10.30
N VAL A 79 -3.56 -0.09 -11.61
CA VAL A 79 -2.28 0.42 -12.12
C VAL A 79 -2.09 1.90 -11.77
N PHE A 80 -3.13 2.73 -11.90
CA PHE A 80 -3.09 4.13 -11.50
C PHE A 80 -2.77 4.29 -10.01
N ALA A 81 -3.49 3.57 -9.16
CA ALA A 81 -3.33 3.61 -7.70
C ALA A 81 -1.94 3.12 -7.24
N LEU A 82 -1.25 2.31 -8.03
CA LEU A 82 0.15 1.97 -7.81
C LEU A 82 1.11 3.04 -8.35
N ALA A 83 0.97 3.39 -9.62
CA ALA A 83 1.94 4.21 -10.33
C ALA A 83 2.01 5.65 -9.78
N LEU A 84 0.87 6.26 -9.43
CA LEU A 84 0.83 7.65 -8.98
C LEU A 84 1.54 7.86 -7.62
N PRO A 85 1.23 7.11 -6.54
CA PRO A 85 1.90 7.30 -5.27
C PRO A 85 3.40 7.07 -5.34
N PHE A 86 3.87 6.06 -6.08
CA PHE A 86 5.30 5.85 -6.30
C PHE A 86 5.94 7.02 -7.04
N SER A 87 5.29 7.54 -8.08
CA SER A 87 5.78 8.72 -8.81
C SER A 87 5.95 9.92 -7.88
N ILE A 88 4.95 10.21 -7.04
CA ILE A 88 4.99 11.29 -6.06
C ILE A 88 6.10 11.05 -5.03
N LEU A 89 6.21 9.82 -4.51
CA LEU A 89 7.24 9.46 -3.53
C LEU A 89 8.65 9.70 -4.07
N PHE A 90 8.94 9.24 -5.30
CA PHE A 90 10.25 9.44 -5.92
C PHE A 90 10.53 10.90 -6.26
N MET A 91 9.51 11.66 -6.69
CA MET A 91 9.63 13.11 -6.89
C MET A 91 9.99 13.83 -5.59
N VAL A 92 9.24 13.59 -4.51
CA VAL A 92 9.48 14.21 -3.20
C VAL A 92 10.84 13.82 -2.63
N THR A 93 11.21 12.54 -2.75
CA THR A 93 12.52 12.04 -2.31
C THR A 93 13.64 12.67 -3.12
N GLY A 94 13.49 12.77 -4.45
CA GLY A 94 14.42 13.45 -5.34
C GLY A 94 14.69 14.89 -4.91
N VAL A 95 13.63 15.66 -4.67
CA VAL A 95 13.75 17.04 -4.19
C VAL A 95 14.39 17.11 -2.81
N ARG A 96 13.94 16.30 -1.84
CA ARG A 96 14.41 16.40 -0.45
C ARG A 96 15.84 15.90 -0.25
N VAL A 97 16.25 14.87 -0.97
CA VAL A 97 17.56 14.22 -0.78
C VAL A 97 18.60 14.74 -1.77
N TYR A 98 18.19 15.06 -3.01
CA TYR A 98 19.11 15.41 -4.09
C TYR A 98 18.90 16.84 -4.61
N GLY A 99 18.00 17.62 -4.01
CA GLY A 99 17.72 19.00 -4.41
C GLY A 99 17.01 19.15 -5.75
N SER A 100 16.66 18.05 -6.42
CA SER A 100 16.03 18.07 -7.75
C SER A 100 15.17 16.84 -7.98
N TRP A 101 13.95 17.06 -8.46
CA TRP A 101 13.02 15.99 -8.84
C TRP A 101 13.52 15.17 -10.05
N ARG A 102 14.45 15.73 -10.84
CA ARG A 102 14.93 15.13 -12.10
C ARG A 102 15.95 13.99 -11.88
N VAL A 103 16.50 13.90 -10.67
CA VAL A 103 17.58 12.94 -10.36
C VAL A 103 17.05 11.51 -10.27
N MET A 104 15.76 11.33 -9.96
CA MET A 104 15.14 10.02 -9.82
C MET A 104 14.46 9.59 -11.14
N PRO A 105 15.04 8.63 -11.89
CA PRO A 105 14.49 8.20 -13.18
C PRO A 105 13.07 7.61 -13.05
N GLN A 106 12.70 7.11 -11.87
CA GLN A 106 11.43 6.44 -11.62
C GLN A 106 10.20 7.33 -11.86
N LEU A 107 10.33 8.66 -11.71
CA LEU A 107 9.24 9.59 -12.06
C LEU A 107 8.95 9.56 -13.57
N TYR A 108 9.98 9.51 -14.41
CA TYR A 108 9.83 9.44 -15.86
C TYR A 108 9.33 8.07 -16.33
N LEU A 109 9.51 7.03 -15.52
CA LEU A 109 9.02 5.69 -15.81
C LEU A 109 7.54 5.55 -15.40
N LEU A 110 7.24 5.81 -14.13
CA LEU A 110 5.92 5.57 -13.53
C LEU A 110 4.91 6.71 -13.78
N GLY A 111 5.38 7.94 -13.95
CA GLY A 111 4.54 9.11 -14.21
C GLY A 111 3.71 8.96 -15.48
N PRO A 112 4.31 8.63 -16.65
CA PRO A 112 3.55 8.39 -17.87
C PRO A 112 2.59 7.20 -17.78
N ILE A 113 2.91 6.16 -17.00
CA ILE A 113 1.98 5.06 -16.73
C ILE A 113 0.75 5.59 -15.99
N ALA A 114 0.93 6.37 -14.92
CA ALA A 114 -0.17 6.97 -14.17
C ALA A 114 -1.01 7.92 -15.04
N VAL A 115 -0.39 8.77 -15.85
CA VAL A 115 -1.11 9.68 -16.75
C VAL A 115 -1.87 8.88 -17.81
N GLY A 116 -1.22 7.88 -18.43
CA GLY A 116 -1.83 7.03 -19.45
C GLY A 116 -3.05 6.28 -18.92
N THR A 117 -2.97 5.71 -17.72
CA THR A 117 -4.12 5.03 -17.10
C THR A 117 -5.24 5.97 -16.66
N ALA A 118 -4.92 7.17 -16.20
CA ALA A 118 -5.93 8.20 -15.90
C ALA A 118 -6.68 8.66 -17.15
N VAL A 119 -5.97 8.87 -18.27
CA VAL A 119 -6.59 9.22 -19.55
C VAL A 119 -7.43 8.04 -20.08
N ALA A 120 -6.92 6.81 -19.97
CA ALA A 120 -7.57 5.59 -20.44
C ALA A 120 -8.87 5.22 -19.69
N THR A 121 -8.96 5.58 -18.40
CA THR A 121 -10.13 5.32 -17.56
C THR A 121 -11.25 6.33 -17.76
N GLN A 122 -10.96 7.47 -18.42
CA GLN A 122 -11.71 8.73 -18.28
C GLN A 122 -11.68 9.19 -16.82
N ALA A 123 -11.26 10.43 -16.56
CA ALA A 123 -10.95 10.94 -15.22
C ALA A 123 -12.01 10.62 -14.14
N ASN A 124 -13.28 10.53 -14.54
CA ASN A 124 -14.42 10.22 -13.68
C ASN A 124 -14.31 8.85 -12.99
N TRP A 125 -13.87 7.79 -13.66
CA TRP A 125 -13.82 6.47 -13.01
C TRP A 125 -12.81 6.46 -11.84
N VAL A 126 -11.69 7.16 -12.00
CA VAL A 126 -10.66 7.29 -10.96
C VAL A 126 -11.15 8.17 -9.81
N THR A 127 -11.91 9.24 -10.08
CA THR A 127 -12.53 10.02 -9.00
C THR A 127 -13.60 9.21 -8.29
N ASP A 128 -14.39 8.43 -9.01
CA ASP A 128 -15.52 7.66 -8.48
C ASP A 128 -15.06 6.47 -7.63
N HIS A 129 -13.93 5.84 -7.96
CA HIS A 129 -13.44 4.61 -7.30
C HIS A 129 -12.12 4.81 -6.55
N GLY A 130 -11.50 5.99 -6.65
CA GLY A 130 -10.22 6.32 -6.00
C GLY A 130 -10.24 6.10 -4.49
N PRO A 131 -11.25 6.60 -3.75
CA PRO A 131 -11.37 6.35 -2.32
C PRO A 131 -11.41 4.85 -1.98
N ALA A 132 -12.18 4.06 -2.74
CA ALA A 132 -12.29 2.62 -2.57
C ALA A 132 -10.95 1.91 -2.83
N LEU A 133 -10.23 2.28 -3.89
CA LEU A 133 -8.88 1.76 -4.15
C LEU A 133 -7.92 2.05 -3.00
N ILE A 134 -7.84 3.30 -2.56
CA ILE A 134 -6.93 3.70 -1.48
C ILE A 134 -7.25 2.94 -0.20
N PHE A 135 -8.55 2.87 0.15
CA PHE A 135 -9.03 2.15 1.32
C PHE A 135 -8.64 0.67 1.25
N SER A 136 -9.03 -0.04 0.19
CA SER A 136 -8.78 -1.47 0.03
C SER A 136 -7.30 -1.81 -0.05
N MET A 137 -6.50 -1.05 -0.79
CA MET A 137 -5.06 -1.30 -0.90
C MET A 137 -4.34 -1.07 0.43
N THR A 138 -4.77 -0.08 1.21
CA THR A 138 -4.25 0.15 2.56
C THR A 138 -4.57 -1.04 3.47
N LEU A 139 -5.82 -1.51 3.47
CA LEU A 139 -6.23 -2.65 4.29
C LEU A 139 -5.54 -3.95 3.86
N VAL A 140 -5.39 -4.21 2.56
CA VAL A 140 -4.64 -5.37 2.05
C VAL A 140 -3.18 -5.30 2.48
N SER A 141 -2.55 -4.13 2.42
CA SER A 141 -1.16 -3.95 2.89
C SER A 141 -1.03 -4.23 4.39
N LEU A 142 -1.96 -3.73 5.20
CA LEU A 142 -2.02 -4.03 6.63
C LEU A 142 -2.28 -5.52 6.90
N ALA A 143 -3.13 -6.17 6.10
CA ALA A 143 -3.41 -7.59 6.21
C ALA A 143 -2.18 -8.44 5.91
N LEU A 144 -1.42 -8.11 4.85
CA LEU A 144 -0.16 -8.78 4.52
C LEU A 144 0.87 -8.61 5.63
N LEU A 145 0.94 -7.41 6.23
CA LEU A 145 1.82 -7.15 7.36
C LEU A 145 1.45 -8.04 8.56
N HIS A 146 0.17 -8.14 8.92
CA HIS A 146 -0.31 -9.04 9.98
C HIS A 146 -0.08 -10.51 9.64
N GLY A 147 -0.34 -10.94 8.41
CA GLY A 147 -0.03 -12.29 7.95
C GLY A 147 1.46 -12.61 8.11
N SER A 148 2.34 -11.68 7.75
CA SER A 148 3.79 -11.85 7.95
C SER A 148 4.16 -11.99 9.43
N TRP A 149 3.51 -11.26 10.33
CA TRP A 149 3.71 -11.38 11.77
C TRP A 149 3.16 -12.68 12.34
N ALA A 150 2.06 -13.20 11.80
CA ALA A 150 1.51 -14.50 12.16
C ALA A 150 2.49 -15.63 11.78
N LEU A 151 3.17 -15.48 10.64
CA LEU A 151 4.24 -16.36 10.16
C LEU A 151 5.60 -16.16 10.87
N GLY A 152 5.66 -15.29 11.89
CA GLY A 152 6.85 -15.12 12.73
C GLY A 152 7.81 -13.99 12.32
N SER A 153 7.48 -13.20 11.29
CA SER A 153 8.29 -12.03 10.91
C SER A 153 8.43 -11.05 12.07
N ALA A 154 9.64 -10.51 12.26
CA ALA A 154 9.92 -9.44 13.22
C ALA A 154 9.88 -8.04 12.58
N TRP A 155 9.74 -7.95 11.25
CA TRP A 155 9.79 -6.67 10.53
C TRP A 155 8.65 -5.74 10.95
N PRO A 156 8.88 -4.42 11.14
CA PRO A 156 10.12 -3.68 10.85
C PRO A 156 11.13 -3.65 12.02
N ALA A 157 10.91 -4.40 13.10
CA ALA A 157 11.81 -4.43 14.25
C ALA A 157 12.94 -5.47 14.10
N LYS A 158 13.93 -5.38 14.99
CA LYS A 158 15.12 -6.28 14.99
C LYS A 158 14.78 -7.70 15.48
N ASN A 159 13.79 -7.83 16.36
CA ASN A 159 13.35 -9.09 16.94
C ASN A 159 11.88 -8.98 17.41
N ARG A 160 11.28 -10.10 17.81
CA ARG A 160 9.85 -10.18 18.18
C ARG A 160 9.50 -9.39 19.44
N ALA A 161 10.43 -9.26 20.39
CA ALA A 161 10.23 -8.44 21.59
C ALA A 161 10.15 -6.95 21.20
N ALA A 162 11.10 -6.47 20.41
CA ALA A 162 11.10 -5.10 19.90
C ALA A 162 9.90 -4.81 18.99
N LEU A 163 9.41 -5.82 18.23
CA LEU A 163 8.17 -5.68 17.46
C LEU A 163 6.97 -5.48 18.39
N SER A 164 6.88 -6.25 19.49
CA SER A 164 5.82 -6.11 20.49
C SER A 164 5.76 -4.68 21.07
N ASP A 165 6.93 -4.14 21.44
CA ASP A 165 7.05 -2.77 21.96
C ASP A 165 6.67 -1.70 20.93
N LEU A 166 6.84 -2.02 19.64
CA LEU A 166 6.58 -1.11 18.52
C LEU A 166 5.10 -1.08 18.07
N VAL A 167 4.43 -2.24 18.05
CA VAL A 167 3.09 -2.38 17.43
C VAL A 167 1.98 -2.76 18.39
N VAL A 168 2.30 -3.32 19.56
CA VAL A 168 1.30 -3.78 20.55
C VAL A 168 1.30 -2.90 21.79
N GLY A 169 2.48 -2.38 22.19
CA GLY A 169 2.60 -1.48 23.34
C GLY A 169 2.40 -2.16 24.69
N GLN A 170 2.74 -3.44 24.80
CA GLN A 170 2.65 -4.18 26.06
C GLN A 170 3.84 -3.89 26.99
N PRO A 171 3.70 -4.11 28.31
CA PRO A 171 4.84 -4.05 29.24
C PRO A 171 5.99 -4.98 28.81
N ALA A 172 7.22 -4.61 29.15
CA ALA A 172 8.41 -5.42 28.88
C ALA A 172 8.25 -6.86 29.42
N GLY A 173 8.62 -7.86 28.62
CA GLY A 173 8.46 -9.28 28.94
C GLY A 173 7.09 -9.89 28.59
N SER A 174 6.13 -9.09 28.14
CA SER A 174 4.85 -9.62 27.68
C SER A 174 4.99 -10.39 26.36
N ARG A 175 4.19 -11.46 26.20
CA ARG A 175 4.20 -12.27 24.98
C ARG A 175 3.56 -11.51 23.82
N PHE A 176 4.16 -11.66 22.64
CA PHE A 176 3.54 -11.20 21.38
C PHE A 176 2.18 -11.88 21.19
N PRO A 177 1.19 -11.22 20.55
CA PRO A 177 -0.10 -11.84 20.23
C PRO A 177 0.03 -13.22 19.57
N SER A 178 -0.94 -14.10 19.84
CA SER A 178 -0.92 -15.45 19.26
C SER A 178 -1.01 -15.39 17.73
N THR A 179 -0.47 -16.42 17.06
CA THR A 179 -0.56 -16.57 15.60
C THR A 179 -2.01 -16.54 15.12
N ALA A 180 -2.92 -17.19 15.85
CA ALA A 180 -4.35 -17.20 15.54
C ALA A 180 -4.98 -15.80 15.61
N ALA A 181 -4.68 -15.03 16.67
CA ALA A 181 -5.18 -13.65 16.80
C ALA A 181 -4.64 -12.75 15.68
N THR A 182 -3.37 -12.93 15.30
CA THR A 182 -2.75 -12.13 14.23
C THR A 182 -3.35 -12.47 12.85
N PHE A 183 -3.61 -13.76 12.57
CA PHE A 183 -4.31 -14.16 11.36
C PHE A 183 -5.77 -13.68 11.33
N PHE A 184 -6.47 -13.72 12.45
CA PHE A 184 -7.83 -13.21 12.53
C PHE A 184 -7.90 -11.74 12.10
N VAL A 185 -6.98 -10.90 12.58
CA VAL A 185 -6.88 -9.50 12.14
C VAL A 185 -6.58 -9.39 10.65
N ALA A 186 -5.66 -10.21 10.12
CA ALA A 186 -5.35 -10.21 8.69
C ALA A 186 -6.59 -10.54 7.84
N PHE A 187 -7.35 -11.58 8.18
CA PHE A 187 -8.56 -11.95 7.46
C PHE A 187 -9.68 -10.91 7.62
N ALA A 188 -9.86 -10.33 8.81
CA ALA A 188 -10.83 -9.25 9.01
C ALA A 188 -10.50 -8.03 8.14
N LEU A 189 -9.23 -7.66 8.02
CA LEU A 189 -8.78 -6.58 7.14
C LEU A 189 -9.04 -6.89 5.66
N LEU A 190 -8.79 -8.12 5.20
CA LEU A 190 -9.10 -8.54 3.83
C LEU A 190 -10.61 -8.53 3.55
N ALA A 191 -11.43 -9.00 4.50
CA ALA A 191 -12.88 -8.97 4.39
C ALA A 191 -13.41 -7.53 4.32
N MET A 192 -12.88 -6.62 5.15
CA MET A 192 -13.23 -5.19 5.06
C MET A 192 -12.77 -4.56 3.74
N ALA A 193 -11.60 -4.96 3.21
CA ALA A 193 -11.07 -4.46 1.96
C ALA A 193 -11.93 -4.84 0.73
N SER A 194 -12.71 -5.92 0.80
CA SER A 194 -13.56 -6.36 -0.32
C SER A 194 -14.91 -5.63 -0.37
N VAL A 195 -15.39 -5.08 0.75
CA VAL A 195 -16.74 -4.49 0.86
C VAL A 195 -17.03 -3.38 -0.16
N PRO A 196 -16.13 -2.42 -0.45
CA PRO A 196 -16.38 -1.38 -1.46
C PRO A 196 -16.70 -1.91 -2.86
N TRP A 197 -16.36 -3.17 -3.12
CA TRP A 197 -16.40 -3.80 -4.43
C TRP A 197 -17.56 -4.79 -4.59
N ILE A 198 -18.32 -5.01 -3.53
CA ILE A 198 -19.54 -5.81 -3.60
C ILE A 198 -20.61 -4.96 -4.25
N GLN A 199 -21.17 -5.44 -5.37
CA GLN A 199 -22.26 -4.77 -6.07
C GLN A 199 -23.46 -4.59 -5.13
N LYS A 200 -24.02 -3.38 -5.10
CA LYS A 200 -25.14 -3.04 -4.21
C LYS A 200 -26.35 -3.94 -4.47
N GLU A 201 -26.54 -4.38 -5.69
CA GLU A 201 -27.59 -5.29 -6.14
C GLU A 201 -27.44 -6.69 -5.54
N LEU A 202 -26.19 -7.13 -5.31
CA LEU A 202 -25.89 -8.42 -4.68
C LEU A 202 -26.01 -8.35 -3.16
N TRP A 203 -25.78 -7.17 -2.58
CA TRP A 203 -25.67 -6.99 -1.14
C TRP A 203 -26.11 -5.58 -0.75
N GLY A 204 -27.43 -5.36 -0.65
CA GLY A 204 -28.01 -4.03 -0.41
C GLY A 204 -27.56 -3.31 0.86
N TRP A 205 -26.97 -4.04 1.82
CA TRP A 205 -26.43 -3.51 3.07
C TRP A 205 -24.94 -3.15 3.01
N ALA A 206 -24.27 -3.29 1.86
CA ALA A 206 -22.86 -2.93 1.70
C ALA A 206 -22.58 -1.45 2.04
N PRO A 207 -23.41 -0.46 1.62
CA PRO A 207 -23.21 0.94 2.03
C PRO A 207 -23.29 1.15 3.55
N THR A 208 -24.28 0.51 4.20
CA THR A 208 -24.43 0.55 5.67
C THR A 208 -23.24 -0.11 6.37
N MET A 209 -22.74 -1.22 5.83
CA MET A 209 -21.57 -1.92 6.36
C MET A 209 -20.31 -1.06 6.24
N MET A 210 -20.14 -0.32 5.15
CA MET A 210 -19.05 0.65 5.00
C MET A 210 -19.13 1.75 6.08
N VAL A 211 -20.31 2.31 6.34
CA VAL A 211 -20.49 3.26 7.45
C VAL A 211 -20.12 2.63 8.80
N GLY A 212 -20.54 1.38 9.05
CA GLY A 212 -20.20 0.63 10.27
C GLY A 212 -18.68 0.41 10.43
N ILE A 213 -17.99 0.02 9.36
CA ILE A 213 -16.53 -0.10 9.32
C ILE A 213 -15.87 1.25 9.59
N GLY A 214 -16.41 2.33 9.00
CA GLY A 214 -15.95 3.68 9.23
C GLY A 214 -16.06 4.09 10.71
N ILE A 215 -17.18 3.78 11.35
CA ILE A 215 -17.37 4.01 12.80
C ILE A 215 -16.36 3.21 13.62
N LEU A 216 -16.12 1.94 13.29
CA LEU A 216 -15.13 1.10 13.98
C LEU A 216 -13.74 1.73 13.93
N PHE A 217 -13.29 2.17 12.76
CA PHE A 217 -12.02 2.86 12.59
C PHE A 217 -11.99 4.23 13.28
N ALA A 218 -13.10 4.98 13.27
CA ALA A 218 -13.20 6.25 13.96
C ALA A 218 -13.04 6.07 15.47
N VAL A 219 -13.73 5.10 16.06
CA VAL A 219 -13.61 4.75 17.48
C VAL A 219 -12.17 4.37 17.80
N ARG A 220 -11.55 3.48 17.01
CA ARG A 220 -10.14 3.10 17.23
C ARG A 220 -9.18 4.28 17.10
N GLY A 221 -9.40 5.16 16.11
CA GLY A 221 -8.58 6.34 15.87
C GLY A 221 -8.69 7.34 17.01
N VAL A 222 -9.90 7.69 17.43
CA VAL A 222 -10.14 8.62 18.55
C VAL A 222 -9.58 8.07 19.86
N LEU A 223 -9.91 6.81 20.21
CA LEU A 223 -9.41 6.18 21.44
C LEU A 223 -7.88 6.07 21.46
N GLY A 224 -7.22 5.94 20.32
CA GLY A 224 -5.77 5.88 20.22
C GLY A 224 -5.06 7.14 20.72
N PHE A 225 -5.67 8.32 20.57
CA PHE A 225 -5.12 9.57 21.14
C PHE A 225 -5.20 9.62 22.67
N PHE A 226 -6.15 8.90 23.25
CA PHE A 226 -6.37 8.81 24.70
C PHE A 226 -5.79 7.54 25.32
N GLU A 227 -5.19 6.67 24.51
CA GLU A 227 -4.72 5.36 24.95
C GLU A 227 -3.65 5.45 26.05
N ALA A 228 -2.82 6.51 26.03
CA ALA A 228 -1.85 6.78 27.08
C ALA A 228 -2.47 7.09 28.45
N TRP A 229 -3.76 7.45 28.51
CA TRP A 229 -4.51 7.65 29.75
C TRP A 229 -5.15 6.34 30.22
N ILE A 230 -5.67 5.54 29.29
CA ILE A 230 -6.32 4.26 29.56
C ILE A 230 -5.29 3.16 29.91
N ARG A 231 -4.15 3.16 29.20
CA ARG A 231 -3.04 2.20 29.34
C ARG A 231 -1.73 2.96 29.53
N PRO A 232 -1.41 3.41 30.76
CA PRO A 232 -0.20 4.22 31.02
C PRO A 232 1.11 3.53 30.62
N SER A 233 1.14 2.19 30.57
CA SER A 233 2.29 1.39 30.10
C SER A 233 2.74 1.77 28.68
N THR A 234 1.80 2.18 27.81
CA THR A 234 2.09 2.55 26.42
C THR A 234 2.95 3.82 26.28
N ARG A 235 3.02 4.66 27.31
CA ARG A 235 3.82 5.90 27.29
C ARG A 235 5.32 5.64 27.26
N ARG A 236 5.75 4.51 27.80
CA ARG A 236 7.18 4.19 28.00
C ARG A 236 7.79 3.38 26.86
N VAL A 237 6.96 3.00 25.88
CA VAL A 237 7.36 2.15 24.75
C VAL A 237 7.13 2.88 23.42
N PRO A 238 7.88 2.54 22.36
CA PRO A 238 7.78 3.20 21.06
C PRO A 238 6.35 3.25 20.49
N TYR A 239 5.53 2.23 20.77
CA TYR A 239 4.13 2.17 20.36
C TYR A 239 3.36 3.45 20.65
N GLY A 240 3.47 4.04 21.85
CA GLY A 240 2.68 5.24 22.19
C GLY A 240 2.93 6.42 21.24
N LYS A 241 4.18 6.60 20.82
CA LYS A 241 4.56 7.62 19.83
C LYS A 241 3.98 7.32 18.45
N TYR A 242 4.17 6.09 17.95
CA TYR A 242 3.65 5.70 16.62
C TYR A 242 2.13 5.65 16.58
N ASN A 243 1.48 5.25 17.66
CA ASN A 243 0.02 5.25 17.76
C ASN A 243 -0.54 6.67 17.59
N ARG A 244 0.08 7.68 18.19
CA ARG A 244 -0.37 9.08 18.08
C ARG A 244 -0.03 9.71 16.73
N LEU A 245 1.14 9.41 16.17
CA LEU A 245 1.65 10.07 14.96
C LEU A 245 1.24 9.37 13.65
N LEU A 246 0.97 8.06 13.70
CA LEU A 246 0.76 7.25 12.51
C LEU A 246 -0.51 6.41 12.59
N TYR A 247 -0.65 5.54 13.61
CA TYR A 247 -1.74 4.55 13.61
C TYR A 247 -3.11 5.20 13.79
N SER A 248 -3.26 6.12 14.76
CA SER A 248 -4.54 6.79 15.02
C SER A 248 -4.96 7.71 13.87
N PRO A 249 -4.07 8.56 13.31
CA PRO A 249 -4.37 9.30 12.09
C PRO A 249 -4.76 8.40 10.92
N LEU A 250 -4.06 7.29 10.70
CA LEU A 250 -4.39 6.34 9.63
C LEU A 250 -5.79 5.74 9.82
N CYS A 251 -6.15 5.35 11.04
CA CYS A 251 -7.50 4.88 11.35
C CYS A 251 -8.55 5.97 11.06
N LEU A 252 -8.30 7.24 11.40
CA LEU A 252 -9.23 8.32 11.09
C LEU A 252 -9.38 8.56 9.58
N VAL A 253 -8.28 8.47 8.81
CA VAL A 253 -8.33 8.55 7.34
C VAL A 253 -9.13 7.39 6.75
N LEU A 254 -8.89 6.16 7.21
CA LEU A 254 -9.66 4.98 6.80
C LEU A 254 -11.14 5.11 7.18
N ALA A 255 -11.45 5.73 8.33
CA ALA A 255 -12.82 6.01 8.72
C ALA A 255 -13.51 6.97 7.75
N LEU A 256 -12.86 8.08 7.40
CA LEU A 256 -13.40 9.07 6.46
C LEU A 256 -13.61 8.47 5.07
N LEU A 257 -12.61 7.73 4.56
CA LEU A 257 -12.72 7.04 3.28
C LEU A 257 -13.90 6.05 3.29
N SER A 258 -14.01 5.25 4.34
CA SER A 258 -15.07 4.24 4.46
C SER A 258 -16.47 4.87 4.51
N ILE A 259 -16.64 5.95 5.28
CA ILE A 259 -17.92 6.69 5.36
C ILE A 259 -18.25 7.37 4.03
N ALA A 260 -17.26 7.95 3.34
CA ALA A 260 -17.46 8.57 2.03
C ALA A 260 -17.96 7.53 1.01
N ILE A 261 -17.26 6.38 0.91
CA ILE A 261 -17.66 5.26 0.05
C ILE A 261 -19.09 4.79 0.40
N GLY A 262 -19.39 4.58 1.70
CA GLY A 262 -20.72 4.14 2.15
C GLY A 262 -21.84 5.15 1.88
N ARG A 263 -21.51 6.43 1.66
CA ARG A 263 -22.46 7.48 1.30
C ARG A 263 -22.51 7.78 -0.20
N GLY A 264 -21.65 7.16 -1.00
CA GLY A 264 -21.51 7.44 -2.43
C GLY A 264 -20.88 8.81 -2.72
N LEU A 265 -19.94 9.24 -1.86
CA LEU A 265 -19.17 10.48 -2.00
C LEU A 265 -17.73 10.21 -2.46
#